data_AF-A0A7C0YC64-F1
#
_entry.id   AF-A0A7C0YC64-F1
#
_cell.length_a   1.000
_cell.length_b   1.000
_cell.length_c   1.000
_cell.angle_alpha   90.00
_cell.angle_beta   90.00
_cell.angle_gamma   90.00
#
_symmetry.space_group_name_H-M   'P 1'
#
loop_
_entity.id
_entity.type
_entity.pdbx_description
1 polymer ?
#
loop_
_entity_poly.entity_id
_entity_poly.type
_entity_poly.pdbx_seq_one_letter_code
_entity_poly.pdbx_strand_id
1 'polypeptide(L)' 'MTEIKIFGKWSTEGIEVKDPGLVRYINLEPRLLPRSGGKYAKQQFYKSKMNIVERLMNKLMVPGHRGKKHLISSG' A
#
# COMPACT_ATOMS: atom_id res chain seq x y z
N MET A 1 -25.38 6.05 2.63
CA MET A 1 -24.24 5.84 1.71
C MET A 1 -23.57 4.54 2.10
N THR A 2 -23.32 3.65 1.16
CA THR A 2 -22.69 2.35 1.41
C THR A 2 -21.23 2.56 1.83
N GLU A 3 -20.89 2.11 3.03
CA GLU A 3 -19.55 2.17 3.58
C GLU A 3 -18.58 1.37 2.70
N ILE A 4 -17.57 2.03 2.14
CA ILE A 4 -16.59 1.36 1.26
C ILE A 4 -15.60 0.59 2.13
N LYS A 5 -15.81 -0.72 2.24
CA LYS A 5 -14.93 -1.63 2.98
C LYS A 5 -13.83 -2.17 2.07
N ILE A 6 -12.61 -2.24 2.59
CA ILE A 6 -11.49 -2.92 1.94
C ILE A 6 -11.82 -4.42 1.82
N PHE A 7 -11.71 -4.95 0.60
CA PHE A 7 -12.11 -6.32 0.23
C PHE A 7 -13.57 -6.67 0.56
N GLY A 8 -14.44 -5.66 0.78
CA GLY A 8 -15.81 -5.86 1.24
C GLY A 8 -15.94 -6.40 2.67
N LYS A 9 -14.84 -6.52 3.42
CA LYS A 9 -14.80 -7.13 4.76
C LYS A 9 -14.31 -6.17 5.84
N TRP A 10 -13.33 -5.33 5.54
CA TRP A 10 -12.64 -4.51 6.54
C TRP A 10 -13.00 -3.03 6.38
N SER A 11 -13.53 -2.40 7.43
CA SER A 11 -13.72 -0.95 7.44
C SER A 11 -12.41 -0.24 7.81
N THR A 12 -12.22 0.96 7.28
CA THR A 12 -11.15 1.90 7.66
C THR A 12 -11.64 3.01 8.58
N GLU A 13 -12.93 3.03 8.93
CA GLU A 13 -13.51 4.02 9.83
C GLU A 13 -12.91 3.85 11.24
N GLY A 14 -12.43 4.95 11.82
CA GLY A 14 -11.78 4.98 13.14
C GLY A 14 -10.28 4.66 13.15
N ILE A 15 -9.65 4.41 12.00
CA ILE A 15 -8.19 4.24 11.94
C ILE A 15 -7.52 5.60 11.75
N GLU A 16 -6.88 6.08 12.81
CA GLU A 16 -6.16 7.35 12.82
C GLU A 16 -4.65 7.15 13.01
N VAL A 17 -3.86 7.91 12.27
CA VAL A 17 -2.39 7.93 12.41
C VAL A 17 -2.03 9.03 13.40
N LYS A 18 -1.58 8.64 14.60
CA LYS A 18 -1.25 9.57 15.69
C LYS A 18 0.07 10.31 15.48
N ASP A 19 1.01 9.74 14.73
CA ASP A 19 2.34 10.32 14.52
C ASP A 19 2.34 11.35 13.38
N PRO A 20 2.68 12.62 13.64
CA PRO A 20 2.63 13.69 12.65
C PRO A 20 3.61 13.52 11.48
N GLY A 21 4.73 12.81 11.70
CA GLY A 21 5.70 12.51 10.64
C GLY A 21 5.16 11.48 9.65
N LEU A 22 4.36 10.53 10.12
CA LEU A 22 3.82 9.44 9.31
C LEU A 22 2.49 9.76 8.62
N VAL A 23 1.71 10.73 9.12
CA VAL A 23 0.40 11.10 8.54
C VAL A 23 0.49 11.33 7.02
N ARG A 24 1.56 11.97 6.54
CA ARG A 24 1.73 12.30 5.11
C ARG A 24 2.15 11.11 4.24
N TYR A 25 2.58 10.00 4.85
CA TYR A 25 3.14 8.83 4.17
C TYR A 25 2.26 7.58 4.25
N ILE A 26 1.25 7.57 5.12
CA ILE A 26 0.32 6.46 5.30
C ILE A 26 -1.03 6.88 4.68
N ASN A 27 -1.38 6.27 3.55
CA ASN A 27 -2.70 6.44 2.96
C ASN A 27 -3.65 5.31 3.42
N LEU A 28 -4.80 5.69 3.98
CA LEU A 28 -5.87 4.82 4.50
C LEU A 28 -7.20 5.03 3.74
N GLU A 29 -7.15 5.61 2.53
CA GLU A 29 -8.33 5.86 1.72
C GLU A 29 -9.15 4.57 1.49
N PRO A 30 -10.45 4.55 1.86
CA PRO A 30 -11.29 3.37 1.69
C PRO A 30 -11.45 3.03 0.21
N ARG A 31 -10.92 1.87 -0.20
CA ARG A 31 -11.07 1.34 -1.56
C ARG A 31 -11.48 -0.13 -1.51
N LEU A 32 -12.38 -0.50 -2.41
CA LEU A 32 -12.91 -1.85 -2.50
C LEU A 32 -11.80 -2.88 -2.82
N LEU A 33 -10.89 -2.52 -3.73
CA LEU A 33 -9.68 -3.26 -4.05
C LEU A 33 -8.45 -2.33 -3.98
N PRO A 34 -7.50 -2.55 -3.05
CA PRO A 34 -6.31 -1.73 -2.90
C PRO A 34 -5.22 -2.16 -3.90
N ARG A 35 -5.45 -1.96 -5.21
CA ARG A 35 -4.48 -2.22 -6.28
C ARG A 35 -4.49 -1.09 -7.31
N SER A 36 -3.39 -0.33 -7.38
CA SER A 36 -3.22 0.86 -8.23
C SER A 36 -2.51 0.58 -9.56
N GLY A 37 -2.07 -0.67 -9.80
CA GLY A 37 -1.45 -1.08 -11.05
C GLY A 37 -0.12 -0.38 -11.37
N GLY A 38 0.59 0.12 -10.35
CA GLY A 38 1.88 0.79 -10.54
C GLY A 38 1.81 2.26 -10.98
N LYS A 39 0.62 2.88 -10.96
CA LYS A 39 0.42 4.31 -11.30
C LYS A 39 1.37 5.25 -10.54
N TYR A 40 1.69 4.90 -9.29
CA TYR A 40 2.49 5.73 -8.39
C TYR A 40 4.00 5.41 -8.40
N ALA A 41 4.48 4.54 -9.29
CA ALA A 41 5.88 4.11 -9.31
C ALA A 41 6.85 5.10 -9.98
N LYS A 42 6.35 5.94 -10.91
CA LYS A 42 7.20 6.76 -11.80
C LYS A 42 7.78 8.02 -11.15
N GLN A 43 7.09 8.61 -10.18
CA GLN A 43 7.46 9.92 -9.62
C GLN A 43 7.95 9.79 -8.17
N GLN A 44 8.96 10.59 -7.83
CA GLN A 44 9.53 10.62 -6.47
C GLN A 44 8.44 10.98 -5.45
N PHE A 45 8.45 10.27 -4.31
CA PHE A 45 7.46 10.38 -3.22
C PHE A 45 6.03 9.97 -3.54
N TYR A 46 5.67 9.62 -4.78
CA TYR A 46 4.28 9.22 -5.09
C TYR A 46 3.87 7.89 -4.46
N LYS A 47 4.84 7.09 -4.01
CA LYS A 47 4.60 5.88 -3.21
C LYS A 47 3.84 6.17 -1.91
N SER A 48 3.84 7.40 -1.38
CA SER A 48 3.04 7.77 -0.19
C SER A 48 1.53 7.82 -0.48
N LYS A 49 1.15 8.13 -1.73
CA LYS A 49 -0.25 8.17 -2.17
C LYS A 49 -0.82 6.77 -2.40
N MET A 50 0.03 5.75 -2.48
CA MET A 50 -0.40 4.36 -2.57
C MET A 50 -0.98 3.90 -1.22
N ASN A 51 -2.07 3.15 -1.29
CA ASN A 51 -2.73 2.59 -0.11
C ASN A 51 -1.77 1.68 0.67
N ILE A 52 -1.80 1.72 2.01
CA ILE A 52 -0.82 1.00 2.84
C ILE A 52 -0.86 -0.53 2.61
N VAL A 53 -2.06 -1.06 2.39
CA VAL A 53 -2.29 -2.49 2.09
C VAL A 53 -1.58 -2.90 0.80
N GLU A 54 -1.67 -2.07 -0.25
CA GLU A 54 -1.01 -2.33 -1.53
C GLU A 54 0.52 -2.30 -1.38
N ARG A 55 1.06 -1.36 -0.60
CA ARG A 55 2.49 -1.28 -0.32
C ARG A 55 3.01 -2.52 0.40
N LEU A 56 2.24 -3.03 1.37
CA LEU A 56 2.56 -4.27 2.07
C LEU A 56 2.56 -5.46 1.11
N MET A 57 1.51 -5.61 0.30
CA MET A 57 1.42 -6.69 -0.69
C MET A 57 2.60 -6.65 -1.66
N ASN A 58 2.97 -5.48 -2.17
CA ASN A 58 4.11 -5.34 -3.07
C ASN A 58 5.43 -5.78 -2.42
N LYS A 59 5.64 -5.46 -1.13
CA LYS A 59 6.84 -5.92 -0.40
C LYS A 59 6.84 -7.43 -0.16
N LEU A 60 5.68 -8.03 0.14
CA LEU A 60 5.57 -9.49 0.29
C LEU A 60 5.87 -10.24 -1.01
N MET A 61 5.59 -9.63 -2.16
CA MET A 61 5.87 -10.20 -3.48
C MET A 61 7.34 -10.09 -3.91
N VAL A 62 8.22 -9.54 -3.08
CA VAL A 62 9.67 -9.48 -3.33
C VAL A 62 10.37 -10.53 -2.45
N PRO A 63 10.47 -11.79 -2.92
CA PRO A 63 11.20 -12.84 -2.19
C PRO A 63 12.73 -12.62 -2.19
N GLY A 64 13.23 -11.58 -2.87
CA GLY A 64 14.67 -11.33 -3.06
C GLY A 64 15.29 -12.28 -4.07
N HIS A 65 15.24 -13.58 -3.73
CA HIS A 65 15.78 -14.67 -4.53
C HIS A 65 14.70 -15.35 -5.37
N ARG A 66 15.04 -15.62 -6.63
CA ARG A 66 14.31 -16.56 -7.48
C ARG A 66 15.27 -17.68 -7.84
N GLY A 67 15.14 -18.83 -7.16
CA GLY A 67 16.17 -19.88 -7.19
C GLY A 67 17.45 -19.44 -6.48
N LYS A 68 18.62 -19.65 -7.09
CA LYS A 68 19.93 -19.29 -6.52
C LYS A 68 20.35 -17.84 -6.77
N LYS A 69 19.60 -17.06 -7.56
CA LYS A 69 19.98 -15.70 -7.96
C LYS A 69 19.10 -14.66 -7.27
N HIS A 70 19.73 -13.63 -6.68
CA HIS A 70 19.01 -12.47 -6.18
C HIS A 70 18.56 -11.64 -7.38
N LEU A 71 17.25 -11.57 -7.60
CA LEU A 71 16.68 -11.05 -8.84
C LEU A 71 15.94 -9.73 -8.63
N ILE A 72 15.38 -9.53 -7.43
CA ILE A 72 14.52 -8.39 -7.13
C ILE A 72 14.99 -7.83 -5.79
N SER A 73 15.65 -6.67 -5.82
CA SER A 73 15.87 -5.92 -4.59
C SER A 73 14.57 -5.26 -4.16
N SER A 74 14.26 -5.36 -2.88
CA SER A 74 13.22 -4.56 -2.22
C SER A 74 13.62 -3.09 -2.31
N GLY A 75 13.31 -2.44 -3.44
CA GLY A 75 13.63 -1.03 -3.67
C GLY A 75 12.92 -0.08 -2.72
#